data_AF-A0A411DI45-F1
#
_entry.id   AF-A0A411DI45-F1
#
_cell.length_a   1.000
_cell.length_b   1.000
_cell.length_c   1.000
_cell.angle_alpha   90.00
_cell.angle_beta   90.00
_cell.angle_gamma   90.00
#
_symmetry.space_group_name_H-M   'P 1'
#
loop_
_entity.id
_entity.type
_entity.pdbx_description
1 polymer ?
#
loop_
_entity_poly.entity_id
_entity_poly.type
_entity_poly.pdbx_seq_one_letter_code
_entity_poly.pdbx_strand_id
1 'polypeptide(L)'
;MKIKLEEIKEKYVSLGVSEKNVEYALNAVKSGTKKDFIMKNLTSDVRKVESTTANNMLDEMFVVNGGEFKLENRGGYLYSTFYLIAIVALGIVTFYFSKENRSLQFKFSGVLIVFIVLFFRTFIPTIRGRFRE
;
A
#
# COMPACT_ATOMS: atom_id res chain seq x y z
N MET A 1 -6.46 16.41 -8.10
CA MET A 1 -6.01 16.28 -6.69
C MET A 1 -4.60 16.87 -6.47
N LYS A 2 -4.24 18.00 -7.12
CA LYS A 2 -2.95 18.70 -6.91
C LYS A 2 -3.03 19.77 -5.80
N ILE A 3 -4.20 20.37 -5.64
CA ILE A 3 -4.49 21.52 -4.78
C ILE A 3 -4.08 21.26 -3.30
N LYS A 4 -4.35 20.07 -2.77
CA LYS A 4 -4.04 19.74 -1.36
C LYS A 4 -2.55 19.60 -1.02
N LEU A 5 -1.69 19.29 -1.99
CA LEU A 5 -0.24 19.12 -1.73
C LEU A 5 0.49 20.46 -1.73
N GLU A 6 0.04 21.40 -2.54
CA GLU A 6 0.56 22.77 -2.54
C GLU A 6 0.18 23.50 -1.24
N GLU A 7 -1.05 23.30 -0.75
CA GLU A 7 -1.49 23.80 0.57
C GLU A 7 -0.61 23.28 1.73
N ILE A 8 -0.29 21.98 1.74
CA ILE A 8 0.64 21.42 2.75
C ILE A 8 2.03 22.04 2.60
N LYS A 9 2.50 22.24 1.37
CA LYS A 9 3.81 22.85 1.13
C LYS A 9 3.86 24.26 1.74
N GLU A 10 2.88 25.10 1.44
CA GLU A 10 2.79 26.47 1.95
C GLU A 10 2.66 26.51 3.48
N LYS A 11 1.86 25.61 4.06
CA LYS A 11 1.70 25.49 5.51
C LYS A 11 3.04 25.20 6.21
N TYR A 12 3.80 24.20 5.77
CA TYR A 12 5.03 23.82 6.46
C TYR A 12 6.19 24.77 6.17
N VAL A 13 6.20 25.44 5.01
CA VAL A 13 7.14 26.52 4.73
C VAL A 13 6.88 27.74 5.63
N SER A 14 5.61 28.12 5.84
CA SER A 14 5.25 29.22 6.76
C SER A 14 5.54 28.89 8.23
N LEU A 15 5.55 27.60 8.61
CA LEU A 15 6.00 27.12 9.93
C LEU A 15 7.53 27.08 10.09
N GLY A 16 8.30 27.51 9.08
CA GLY A 16 9.76 27.61 9.16
C GLY A 16 10.53 26.38 8.66
N VAL A 17 9.86 25.38 8.09
CA VAL A 17 10.55 24.25 7.45
C VAL A 17 11.09 24.72 6.10
N SER A 18 12.38 24.50 5.86
CA SER A 18 13.00 24.82 4.56
C SER A 18 12.25 24.15 3.41
N GLU A 19 11.95 24.91 2.36
CA GLU A 19 11.26 24.41 1.16
C GLU A 19 11.90 23.14 0.58
N LYS A 20 13.24 23.06 0.59
CA LYS A 20 13.99 21.87 0.14
C LYS A 20 13.68 20.61 0.96
N ASN A 21 13.39 20.77 2.25
CA ASN A 21 13.03 19.67 3.13
C ASN A 21 11.59 19.21 2.89
N VAL A 22 10.68 20.16 2.67
CA VAL A 22 9.28 19.89 2.32
C VAL A 22 9.20 19.18 0.96
N GLU A 23 9.95 19.65 -0.04
CA GLU A 23 9.99 19.05 -1.37
C GLU A 23 10.59 17.64 -1.35
N TYR A 24 11.66 17.43 -0.58
CA TYR A 24 12.19 16.10 -0.33
C TYR A 24 11.14 15.17 0.28
N ALA A 25 10.44 15.60 1.33
CA ALA A 25 9.42 14.81 1.99
C ALA A 25 8.28 14.44 1.01
N LEU A 26 7.80 15.42 0.24
CA LEU A 26 6.78 15.19 -0.80
C LEU A 26 7.21 14.16 -1.84
N ASN A 27 8.44 14.29 -2.35
CA ASN A 27 8.97 13.37 -3.34
C ASN A 27 9.17 11.98 -2.75
N ALA A 28 9.64 11.88 -1.50
CA ALA A 28 9.84 10.62 -0.81
C ALA A 28 8.51 9.90 -0.47
N VAL A 29 7.46 10.65 -0.11
CA VAL A 29 6.11 10.12 0.09
C VAL A 29 5.52 9.63 -1.23
N LYS A 30 5.64 10.41 -2.30
CA LYS A 30 5.19 10.00 -3.65
C LYS A 30 5.94 8.77 -4.16
N SER A 31 7.23 8.67 -3.86
CA SER A 31 8.05 7.52 -4.22
C SER A 31 7.83 6.32 -3.28
N GLY A 32 6.93 6.40 -2.30
CA GLY A 32 6.65 5.29 -1.40
C GLY A 32 7.84 4.87 -0.52
N THR A 33 8.73 5.82 -0.19
CA THR A 33 9.81 5.58 0.79
C THR A 33 9.20 5.40 2.17
N LYS A 34 9.70 4.46 2.99
CA LYS A 34 9.14 4.24 4.33
C LYS A 34 9.25 5.48 5.20
N LYS A 35 8.21 5.75 5.99
CA LYS A 35 8.14 6.89 6.93
C LYS A 35 9.40 7.00 7.80
N ASP A 36 9.87 5.90 8.37
CA ASP A 36 11.07 5.87 9.24
C ASP A 36 12.32 6.40 8.54
N PHE A 37 12.51 6.04 7.27
CA PHE A 37 13.65 6.52 6.49
C PHE A 37 13.54 8.00 6.17
N ILE A 38 12.34 8.47 5.85
CA ILE A 38 12.08 9.90 5.60
C ILE A 38 12.31 10.69 6.88
N MET A 39 11.76 10.23 8.00
CA MET A 39 11.90 10.81 9.33
C MET A 39 13.38 10.94 9.71
N LYS A 40 14.12 9.82 9.67
CA LYS A 40 15.55 9.79 9.99
C LYS A 40 16.37 10.77 9.14
N ASN A 41 15.99 10.97 7.87
CA ASN A 41 16.64 11.94 7.00
C ASN A 41 16.29 13.38 7.40
N LEU A 42 15.01 13.67 7.63
CA LEU A 42 14.54 15.01 8.00
C LEU A 42 15.10 15.48 9.35
N THR A 43 15.19 14.58 10.33
CA THR A 43 15.74 14.87 11.66
C THR A 43 17.26 14.72 11.74
N SER A 44 17.92 14.39 10.63
CA SER A 44 19.39 14.25 10.60
C SER A 44 20.07 15.59 10.87
N ASP A 45 21.34 15.54 11.28
CA ASP A 45 22.17 16.73 11.53
C ASP A 45 22.32 17.65 10.31
N VAL A 46 22.02 17.15 9.12
CA VAL A 46 22.06 17.95 7.88
C VAL A 46 20.80 18.78 7.71
N ARG A 47 19.62 18.20 7.97
CA ARG A 47 18.32 18.84 7.69
C ARG A 47 17.69 19.49 8.93
N LYS A 48 17.99 18.98 10.12
CA LYS A 48 17.64 19.51 11.45
C LYS A 48 16.17 19.90 11.61
N VAL A 49 15.26 19.18 10.95
CA VAL A 49 13.82 19.38 11.16
C VAL A 49 13.46 18.74 12.50
N GLU A 50 12.72 19.47 13.32
CA GLU A 50 12.22 18.96 14.60
C GLU A 50 11.38 17.69 14.37
N SER A 51 11.55 16.67 15.20
CA SER A 51 10.91 15.36 14.99
C SER A 51 9.38 15.43 15.00
N THR A 52 8.79 16.21 15.89
CA THR A 52 7.33 16.45 15.97
C THR A 52 6.81 17.12 14.70
N THR A 53 7.47 18.19 14.26
CA THR A 53 7.13 18.91 13.03
C THR A 53 7.28 18.01 11.80
N ALA A 54 8.36 17.24 11.69
CA ALA A 54 8.55 16.26 10.63
C ALA A 54 7.46 15.17 10.65
N ASN A 55 7.04 14.69 11.83
CA ASN A 55 6.00 13.68 11.95
C ASN A 55 4.65 14.18 11.47
N ASN A 56 4.22 15.34 11.96
CA ASN A 56 2.95 15.96 11.56
C ASN A 56 2.92 16.24 10.06
N MET A 57 4.04 16.72 9.50
CA MET A 57 4.18 16.96 8.07
C MET A 57 4.01 15.67 7.25
N LEU A 58 4.68 14.60 7.66
CA LEU A 58 4.60 13.32 6.96
C LEU A 58 3.21 12.71 7.07
N ASP A 59 2.55 12.81 8.22
CA ASP A 59 1.19 12.29 8.41
C ASP A 59 0.16 13.00 7.52
N GLU A 60 0.22 14.33 7.44
CA GLU A 60 -0.65 15.10 6.53
C GLU A 60 -0.38 14.76 5.06
N MET A 61 0.89 14.70 4.66
CA MET A 61 1.27 14.31 3.29
C MET A 61 0.82 12.89 2.96
N PHE A 62 0.89 11.99 3.93
CA PHE A 62 0.50 10.60 3.78
C PHE A 62 -1.01 10.43 3.59
N VAL A 63 -1.80 11.08 4.44
CA VAL A 63 -3.27 11.10 4.33
C VAL A 63 -3.69 11.67 2.98
N VAL A 64 -3.07 12.78 2.54
CA VAL A 64 -3.37 13.38 1.24
C VAL A 64 -2.93 12.51 0.07
N ASN A 65 -1.87 11.71 0.20
CA ASN A 65 -1.44 10.78 -0.86
C ASN A 65 -2.26 9.49 -0.93
N GLY A 66 -3.34 9.36 -0.14
CA GLY A 66 -4.24 8.20 -0.14
C GLY A 66 -3.94 7.17 0.94
N GLY A 67 -3.14 7.51 1.96
CA GLY A 67 -2.92 6.66 3.12
C GLY A 67 -2.02 5.44 2.87
N GLU A 68 -1.27 5.39 1.76
CA GLU A 68 -0.35 4.29 1.45
C GLU A 68 0.96 4.75 0.80
N PHE A 69 2.09 4.16 1.24
CA PHE A 69 3.36 4.22 0.51
C PHE A 69 3.30 3.19 -0.62
N LYS A 70 2.93 3.64 -1.84
CA LYS A 70 2.68 2.82 -3.04
C LYS A 70 3.70 1.72 -3.36
N LEU A 71 4.94 1.83 -2.87
CA LEU A 71 6.01 0.86 -3.11
C LEU A 71 6.05 -0.30 -2.10
N GLU A 72 5.51 -0.13 -0.88
CA GLU A 72 5.53 -1.19 0.14
C GLU A 72 4.52 -2.32 -0.12
N ASN A 73 3.38 -2.04 -0.77
CA ASN A 73 2.33 -3.04 -0.96
C ASN A 73 2.41 -3.85 -2.27
N ARG A 74 3.48 -3.70 -3.06
CA ARG A 74 3.66 -4.39 -4.36
C ARG A 74 3.57 -5.92 -4.24
N GLY A 75 4.11 -6.50 -3.18
CA GLY A 75 4.03 -7.93 -2.94
C GLY A 75 2.60 -8.41 -2.73
N GLY A 76 1.79 -7.64 -2.00
CA GLY A 76 0.37 -7.94 -1.77
C GLY A 76 -0.43 -8.00 -3.07
N TYR A 77 -0.23 -7.02 -3.96
CA TYR A 77 -0.86 -6.99 -5.28
C TYR A 77 -0.45 -8.17 -6.17
N LEU A 78 0.84 -8.55 -6.13
CA LEU A 78 1.35 -9.70 -6.88
C LEU A 78 0.68 -11.01 -6.44
N TYR A 79 0.66 -11.28 -5.12
CA TYR A 79 0.03 -12.48 -4.57
C TYR A 79 -1.48 -12.50 -4.81
N SER A 80 -2.19 -11.38 -4.63
CA SER A 80 -3.62 -11.32 -4.94
C SER A 80 -3.90 -11.57 -6.42
N THR A 81 -3.04 -11.09 -7.32
CA THR A 81 -3.20 -11.31 -8.77
C THR A 81 -2.96 -12.78 -9.11
N PHE A 82 -1.92 -13.39 -8.54
CA PHE A 82 -1.66 -14.82 -8.69
C PHE A 82 -2.84 -15.68 -8.20
N TYR A 83 -3.37 -15.40 -7.00
CA TYR A 83 -4.52 -16.14 -6.48
C TYR A 83 -5.77 -15.92 -7.34
N LEU A 84 -6.00 -14.72 -7.88
CA LEU A 84 -7.11 -14.46 -8.79
C LEU A 84 -7.02 -15.32 -10.05
N ILE A 85 -5.84 -15.41 -10.68
CA ILE A 85 -5.59 -16.26 -11.85
C ILE A 85 -5.85 -17.73 -11.50
N ALA A 86 -5.36 -18.19 -10.35
CA ALA A 86 -5.58 -19.56 -9.87
C ALA A 86 -7.07 -19.86 -9.64
N ILE A 87 -7.84 -18.94 -9.06
CA ILE A 87 -9.29 -19.07 -8.85
C ILE A 87 -10.02 -19.19 -10.19
N VAL A 88 -9.67 -18.36 -11.18
CA VAL A 88 -10.29 -18.41 -12.51
C VAL A 88 -10.00 -19.75 -13.19
N ALA A 89 -8.74 -20.19 -13.19
CA ALA A 89 -8.34 -21.46 -13.78
C ALA A 89 -9.03 -22.66 -13.09
N LEU A 90 -9.02 -22.69 -11.75
CA LEU A 90 -9.70 -23.74 -10.97
C LEU A 90 -11.21 -23.71 -11.14
N GLY A 91 -11.82 -22.54 -11.30
CA GLY A 91 -13.24 -22.39 -11.57
C GLY A 91 -13.64 -23.04 -12.90
N ILE A 92 -12.85 -22.80 -13.96
CA ILE A 92 -13.06 -23.43 -15.27
C ILE A 92 -12.93 -24.95 -15.18
N VAL A 93 -11.88 -25.47 -14.52
CA VAL A 93 -11.65 -26.91 -14.33
C VAL A 93 -12.80 -27.54 -13.53
N THR A 94 -13.22 -26.90 -12.44
CA THR A 94 -14.31 -27.40 -11.59
C THR A 94 -15.63 -27.46 -12.36
N PHE A 95 -15.91 -26.45 -13.20
CA PHE A 95 -17.10 -26.42 -14.04
C PHE A 95 -17.08 -27.53 -15.10
N TYR A 96 -15.94 -27.76 -15.75
CA TYR A 96 -15.78 -28.83 -16.73
C TYR A 96 -16.06 -30.23 -16.14
N PHE A 97 -15.45 -30.54 -15.00
CA PHE A 97 -15.65 -31.84 -14.33
C PHE A 97 -16.98 -31.99 -13.59
N SER A 98 -17.79 -30.93 -13.50
CA SER A 98 -19.09 -30.94 -12.81
C SER A 98 -20.07 -31.96 -13.38
N LYS A 99 -19.92 -32.35 -14.65
CA LYS A 99 -20.84 -33.29 -15.33
C LYS A 99 -20.31 -34.72 -15.38
N GLU A 100 -19.00 -34.91 -15.28
CA GLU A 100 -18.37 -36.22 -15.46
C GLU A 100 -18.05 -36.93 -14.14
N ASN A 101 -17.53 -36.21 -13.14
CA ASN A 101 -17.02 -36.86 -11.94
C ASN A 101 -17.23 -36.00 -10.68
N ARG A 102 -18.26 -36.35 -9.90
CA ARG A 102 -18.57 -35.69 -8.63
C ARG A 102 -17.42 -35.72 -7.63
N SER A 103 -16.63 -36.80 -7.56
CA SER A 103 -15.51 -36.89 -6.62
C SER A 103 -14.40 -35.89 -6.96
N LEU A 104 -14.05 -35.77 -8.24
CA LEU A 104 -13.09 -34.76 -8.70
C LEU A 104 -13.64 -33.34 -8.52
N GLN A 105 -14.91 -33.12 -8.84
CA GLN A 105 -15.58 -31.83 -8.62
C GLN A 105 -15.46 -31.38 -7.15
N PHE A 106 -15.72 -32.26 -6.19
CA PHE A 106 -15.58 -31.93 -4.76
C PHE A 106 -14.14 -31.59 -4.37
N LYS A 107 -13.15 -32.35 -4.87
CA LYS A 107 -11.73 -32.06 -4.62
C LYS A 107 -11.32 -30.69 -5.15
N PHE A 108 -11.65 -30.38 -6.40
CA PHE A 108 -11.33 -29.08 -7.01
C PHE A 108 -12.10 -27.93 -6.36
N SER A 109 -13.35 -28.15 -5.96
CA SER A 109 -14.14 -27.15 -5.22
C SER A 109 -13.50 -26.83 -3.85
N GLY A 110 -12.99 -27.83 -3.15
CA GLY A 110 -12.25 -27.62 -1.90
C GLY A 110 -11.00 -26.77 -2.10
N VAL A 111 -10.21 -27.07 -3.15
CA VAL A 111 -9.03 -26.28 -3.51
C VAL A 111 -9.41 -24.85 -3.91
N LEU A 112 -10.49 -24.66 -4.68
CA LEU A 112 -11.00 -23.34 -5.06
C LEU A 112 -11.32 -22.49 -3.83
N ILE A 113 -12.00 -23.06 -2.83
CA ILE A 113 -12.32 -22.36 -1.57
C ILE A 113 -11.03 -21.92 -0.85
N VAL A 114 -10.01 -22.78 -0.79
CA VAL A 114 -8.71 -22.43 -0.18
C VAL A 114 -8.09 -21.21 -0.89
N PHE A 115 -8.07 -21.20 -2.22
CA PHE A 115 -7.53 -20.08 -2.99
C PHE A 115 -8.35 -18.79 -2.83
N ILE A 116 -9.68 -18.89 -2.71
CA ILE A 116 -10.53 -17.74 -2.40
C ILE A 116 -10.18 -17.15 -1.02
N VAL A 117 -10.01 -18.01 0.00
CA VAL A 117 -9.61 -17.56 1.33
C VAL A 117 -8.22 -16.91 1.30
N LEU A 118 -7.26 -17.50 0.60
CA LEU A 118 -5.91 -16.93 0.44
C LEU A 118 -5.95 -15.59 -0.30
N PHE A 119 -6.78 -15.48 -1.35
CA PHE A 119 -7.00 -14.23 -2.08
C PHE A 119 -7.50 -13.13 -1.17
N PHE A 120 -8.58 -13.36 -0.40
CA PHE A 120 -9.08 -12.32 0.51
C PHE A 120 -8.09 -12.00 1.62
N ARG A 121 -7.36 -13.00 2.13
CA ARG A 121 -6.32 -12.81 3.15
C ARG A 121 -5.17 -11.93 2.67
N THR A 122 -4.81 -11.96 1.40
CA THR A 122 -3.76 -11.07 0.85
C THR A 122 -4.34 -9.76 0.30
N PHE A 123 -5.49 -9.80 -0.36
CA PHE A 123 -6.10 -8.65 -1.03
C PHE A 123 -6.64 -7.61 -0.05
N ILE A 124 -7.31 -8.00 1.03
CA ILE A 124 -7.87 -7.06 2.00
C ILE A 124 -6.78 -6.21 2.67
N PRO A 125 -5.67 -6.78 3.19
CA PRO A 125 -4.56 -5.98 3.72
C PRO A 125 -3.85 -5.14 2.66
N THR A 126 -3.89 -5.57 1.39
CA THR A 126 -3.30 -4.83 0.28
C THR A 126 -4.10 -3.59 -0.08
N ILE A 127 -5.44 -3.64 -0.03
CA ILE A 127 -6.29 -2.47 -0.30
C ILE A 127 -6.42 -1.56 0.91
N ARG A 128 -6.42 -2.12 2.12
CA ARG A 128 -6.58 -1.32 3.34
C ARG A 128 -5.36 -0.48 3.67
N GLY A 129 -4.22 -0.75 3.03
CA GLY A 129 -2.94 -0.21 3.43
C GLY A 129 -2.54 -0.75 4.78
N ARG A 130 -1.35 -1.33 4.90
CA ARG A 130 -0.80 -1.48 6.25
C ARG A 130 -0.44 -0.08 6.75
N PHE A 131 -1.34 0.52 7.52
CA PHE A 131 -0.94 1.31 8.67
C PHE A 131 -0.18 0.36 9.59
N ARG A 132 1.12 0.22 9.37
CA ARG A 132 2.02 -0.25 10.41
C ARG A 132 2.40 1.00 11.19
N GLU A 133 1.90 1.06 12.42
CA GLU A 133 2.45 1.91 13.48
C GLU A 133 3.98 1.82 13.51
#